data_AF-A0A392PH90-F1
#
_entry.id   AF-A0A392PH90-F1
#
_cell.length_a   1.000
_cell.length_b   1.000
_cell.length_c   1.000
_cell.angle_alpha   90.00
_cell.angle_beta   90.00
_cell.angle_gamma   90.00
#
_symmetry.space_group_name_H-M   'P 1'
#
loop_
_entity.id
_entity.type
_entity.pdbx_description
1 polymer ?
#
loop_
_entity_poly.entity_id
_entity_poly.type
_entity_poly.pdbx_seq_one_letter_code
_entity_poly.pdbx_strand_id
1 'polypeptide(L)'
;DEKEVFIFNKARLQSNAPPPPPEQVDIPDNLEPPSPSSSHDPHPLDDALDPALKALPSYERQFRHHYHRGHAIYTGTSMKFEHCERLLREQMVQERAVEVARCNLDQYYRIINQNYGDFMKRYMQQHRMHSDLLANFGKDVEKLRSIKLHPALQTANRKCLLDLVKEENLRKSVENCTSSHKQFENKMSQFKQTFGDVKRRVEDLLTAGPFLATKNLEQAIKEHHRYINEQKSIMQSL
;
A
#
# COMPACT_ATOMS: atom_id res chain seq x y z
N ASP A 1 19.39 -8.29 19.30
CA ASP A 1 18.14 -7.91 18.63
C ASP A 1 18.42 -7.21 17.31
N GLU A 2 18.39 -7.96 16.22
CA GLU A 2 18.37 -7.39 14.87
C GLU A 2 16.91 -7.09 14.51
N LYS A 3 16.54 -5.81 14.47
CA LYS A 3 15.20 -5.39 14.04
C LYS A 3 15.22 -5.17 12.54
N GLU A 4 14.32 -5.83 11.81
CA GLU A 4 14.14 -5.62 10.37
C GLU A 4 13.54 -4.22 10.12
N VAL A 5 14.12 -3.48 9.16
CA VAL A 5 13.65 -2.14 8.76
C VAL A 5 13.26 -2.18 7.29
N PHE A 6 12.02 -1.82 7.01
CA PHE A 6 11.49 -1.72 5.65
C PHE A 6 11.44 -0.26 5.20
N ILE A 7 11.89 0.02 3.98
CA ILE A 7 11.94 1.35 3.40
C ILE A 7 10.95 1.40 2.23
N PHE A 8 10.24 2.52 2.09
CA PHE A 8 9.35 2.76 0.97
C PHE A 8 9.66 4.10 0.31
N ASN A 9 9.36 4.21 -0.98
CA ASN A 9 9.50 5.46 -1.72
C ASN A 9 8.20 6.27 -1.61
N LYS A 10 8.25 7.38 -0.86
CA LYS A 10 7.09 8.28 -0.67
C LYS A 10 6.53 8.84 -1.99
N ALA A 11 7.36 9.06 -3.01
CA ALA A 11 6.90 9.54 -4.32
C ALA A 11 5.98 8.52 -5.01
N ARG A 12 6.16 7.22 -4.74
CA ARG A 12 5.33 6.13 -5.29
C ARG A 12 3.99 5.96 -4.57
N LEU A 13 3.76 6.66 -3.45
CA LEU A 13 2.48 6.62 -2.73
C LEU A 13 1.44 7.61 -3.26
N GLN A 14 1.79 8.42 -4.26
CA GLN A 14 0.85 9.35 -4.87
C GLN A 14 -0.15 8.58 -5.73
N SER A 15 -1.43 8.97 -5.71
CA SER A 15 -2.50 8.28 -6.46
C SER A 15 -2.23 8.13 -7.97
N ASN A 16 -1.40 9.01 -8.54
CA ASN A 16 -1.07 9.03 -9.96
C ASN A 16 0.38 8.58 -10.24
N ALA A 17 1.03 7.91 -9.29
CA ALA A 17 2.38 7.40 -9.52
C ALA A 17 2.36 6.32 -10.61
N PRO A 18 3.28 6.36 -11.60
CA PRO A 18 3.36 5.32 -12.61
C PRO A 18 3.75 3.99 -11.97
N PRO A 19 3.32 2.85 -12.55
CA PRO A 19 3.75 1.54 -12.09
C PRO A 19 5.28 1.40 -12.20
N PRO A 20 5.92 0.52 -11.40
CA PRO A 20 7.32 0.19 -11.59
C PRO A 20 7.52 -0.46 -12.97
N PRO A 21 8.68 -0.24 -13.62
CA PRO A 21 9.00 -0.95 -14.85
C PRO A 21 9.06 -2.47 -14.60
N PRO A 22 8.83 -3.30 -15.63
CA PRO A 22 9.00 -4.74 -15.50
C PRO A 22 10.44 -5.11 -15.09
N GLU A 23 10.57 -6.14 -14.26
CA GLU A 23 11.87 -6.68 -13.88
C GLU A 23 12.57 -7.27 -15.10
N GLN A 24 13.83 -6.89 -15.32
CA GLN A 24 14.64 -7.46 -16.41
C GLN A 24 15.29 -8.75 -15.90
N VAL A 25 14.84 -9.88 -16.44
CA VAL A 25 15.46 -11.19 -16.18
C VAL A 25 16.32 -11.54 -17.40
N ASP A 26 17.63 -11.61 -17.19
CA ASP A 26 18.57 -12.04 -18.22
C ASP A 26 18.49 -13.56 -18.37
N ILE A 27 17.58 -14.01 -19.24
CA ILE A 27 17.43 -15.42 -19.57
C ILE A 27 18.24 -15.65 -20.85
N PRO A 28 19.31 -16.46 -20.81
CA PRO A 28 20.06 -16.78 -22.01
C PRO A 28 19.14 -17.43 -23.04
N ASP A 29 19.22 -16.95 -24.28
CA ASP A 29 18.54 -17.60 -25.38
C ASP A 29 19.19 -18.97 -25.62
N ASN A 30 18.37 -20.01 -25.73
CA ASN A 30 18.88 -21.35 -25.99
C ASN A 30 19.27 -21.44 -27.46
N LEU A 31 20.49 -21.00 -27.79
CA LEU A 31 21.03 -21.15 -29.13
C LEU A 31 21.18 -22.65 -29.43
N GLU A 32 20.43 -23.12 -30.42
CA GLU A 32 20.53 -24.50 -30.89
C GLU A 32 21.94 -24.71 -31.47
N PRO A 33 22.68 -25.77 -31.04
CA PRO A 33 23.99 -26.03 -31.58
C PRO A 33 23.90 -26.33 -33.09
N PRO A 34 24.91 -25.93 -33.88
CA PRO A 34 24.92 -26.17 -35.32
C PRO A 34 24.78 -27.67 -35.64
N SER A 35 24.13 -27.97 -36.77
CA SER A 35 23.94 -29.35 -37.22
C SER A 35 25.29 -30.05 -37.44
N PRO A 36 25.42 -31.33 -37.04
CA PRO A 36 26.67 -32.07 -37.20
C PRO A 36 26.94 -32.28 -38.70
N SER A 37 28.11 -31.85 -39.19
CA SER A 37 28.54 -32.05 -40.57
C SER A 37 30.01 -32.43 -40.61
N SER A 38 30.38 -33.38 -41.48
CA SER A 38 31.79 -33.72 -41.75
C SER A 38 32.56 -32.56 -42.38
N SER A 39 31.87 -31.64 -43.06
CA SER A 39 32.50 -30.44 -43.64
C SER A 39 33.07 -29.48 -42.58
N HIS A 40 32.52 -29.52 -41.36
CA HIS A 40 32.93 -28.65 -40.26
C HIS A 40 33.92 -29.31 -39.30
N ASP A 41 34.02 -30.64 -39.31
CA ASP A 41 34.90 -31.43 -38.44
C ASP A 41 35.35 -32.72 -39.16
N PRO A 42 36.30 -32.65 -40.11
CA PRO A 42 36.70 -33.79 -40.93
C PRO A 42 37.48 -34.84 -40.14
N HIS A 43 37.17 -36.12 -40.34
CA HIS A 43 37.79 -37.23 -39.62
C HIS A 43 38.50 -38.19 -40.59
N PRO A 44 39.70 -38.73 -40.25
CA PRO A 44 40.46 -39.63 -41.13
C PRO A 44 39.71 -40.89 -41.61
N LEU A 45 38.70 -41.31 -40.86
CA LEU A 45 37.86 -42.48 -41.16
C LEU A 45 36.64 -42.15 -42.04
N ASP A 46 36.38 -40.89 -42.37
CA ASP A 46 35.25 -40.52 -43.23
C ASP A 46 35.36 -41.14 -44.64
N ASP A 47 36.59 -41.39 -45.10
CA ASP A 47 36.93 -42.01 -46.38
C ASP A 47 37.23 -43.51 -46.27
N ALA A 48 36.99 -44.13 -45.11
CA ALA A 48 37.21 -45.56 -44.93
C ALA A 48 36.31 -46.39 -45.85
N LEU A 49 36.87 -47.44 -46.44
CA LEU A 49 36.14 -48.39 -47.30
C LEU A 49 35.22 -49.31 -46.50
N ASP A 50 35.56 -49.57 -45.22
CA ASP A 50 34.72 -50.34 -44.30
C ASP A 50 33.58 -49.45 -43.75
N PRO A 51 32.31 -49.77 -44.04
CA PRO A 51 31.17 -49.00 -43.53
C PRO A 51 31.11 -48.89 -42.01
N ALA A 52 31.58 -49.90 -41.28
CA ALA A 52 31.60 -49.88 -39.82
C ALA A 52 32.59 -48.84 -39.28
N LEU A 53 33.79 -48.76 -39.89
CA LEU A 53 34.81 -47.77 -39.54
C LEU A 53 34.39 -46.35 -39.94
N LYS A 54 33.72 -46.21 -41.09
CA LYS A 54 33.17 -44.93 -41.56
C LYS A 54 32.03 -44.40 -40.68
N ALA A 55 31.31 -45.27 -39.98
CA ALA A 55 30.21 -44.88 -39.11
C ALA A 55 30.67 -44.29 -37.76
N LEU A 56 31.85 -44.67 -37.25
CA LEU A 56 32.33 -44.23 -35.93
C LEU A 56 32.38 -42.69 -35.78
N PRO A 57 32.96 -41.93 -36.73
CA PRO A 57 32.99 -40.46 -36.62
C PRO A 57 31.61 -39.83 -36.76
N SER A 58 30.70 -40.47 -37.52
CA SER A 58 29.31 -40.03 -37.62
C SER A 58 28.59 -40.16 -36.27
N TYR A 59 28.75 -41.31 -35.59
CA TYR A 59 28.18 -41.51 -34.25
C TYR A 59 28.77 -40.56 -33.21
N GLU A 60 30.09 -40.32 -33.25
CA GLU A 60 30.74 -39.37 -32.34
C GLU A 60 30.20 -37.93 -32.53
N ARG A 61 30.09 -37.46 -33.78
CA ARG A 61 29.54 -36.13 -34.09
C ARG A 61 28.09 -36.00 -33.63
N GLN A 62 27.27 -37.02 -33.86
CA GLN A 62 25.87 -37.04 -33.41
C GLN A 62 25.78 -37.02 -31.88
N PHE A 63 26.61 -37.83 -31.19
CA PHE A 63 26.68 -37.85 -29.74
C PHE A 63 27.07 -36.49 -29.17
N ARG A 64 28.15 -35.86 -29.67
CA ARG A 64 28.57 -34.50 -29.25
C ARG A 64 27.48 -33.46 -29.49
N HIS A 65 26.83 -33.50 -30.66
CA HIS A 65 25.73 -32.59 -30.97
C HIS A 65 24.58 -32.72 -29.96
N HIS A 66 24.13 -33.94 -29.67
CA HIS A 66 23.07 -34.19 -28.70
C HIS A 66 23.47 -33.85 -27.26
N TYR A 67 24.72 -34.13 -26.87
CA TYR A 67 25.27 -33.72 -25.59
C TYR A 67 25.23 -32.19 -25.44
N HIS A 68 25.75 -31.44 -26.41
CA HIS A 68 25.75 -29.98 -26.36
C HIS A 68 24.33 -29.40 -26.35
N ARG A 69 23.41 -29.97 -27.12
CA ARG A 69 22.00 -29.56 -27.14
C ARG A 69 21.33 -29.80 -25.79
N GLY A 70 21.51 -31.00 -25.22
CA GLY A 70 21.01 -31.34 -23.89
C GLY A 70 21.61 -30.43 -22.80
N HIS A 71 22.92 -30.19 -22.86
CA HIS A 71 23.63 -29.35 -21.91
C HIS A 71 23.14 -27.90 -21.95
N ALA A 72 22.90 -27.34 -23.14
CA ALA A 72 22.35 -25.99 -23.31
C ALA A 72 20.94 -25.89 -22.68
N ILE A 73 20.06 -26.86 -22.97
CA ILE A 73 18.70 -26.91 -22.40
C ILE A 73 18.73 -27.03 -20.87
N TYR A 74 19.56 -27.93 -20.34
CA TYR A 74 19.71 -28.14 -18.90
C TYR A 74 20.22 -26.89 -18.20
N THR A 75 21.26 -26.25 -18.76
CA THR A 75 21.84 -25.02 -18.21
C THR A 75 20.82 -23.89 -18.22
N GLY A 76 20.13 -23.68 -19.35
CA GLY A 76 19.09 -22.66 -19.47
C GLY A 76 17.90 -22.90 -18.53
N THR A 77 17.49 -24.16 -18.34
CA THR A 77 16.42 -24.52 -17.38
C THR A 77 16.87 -24.27 -15.94
N SER A 78 18.10 -24.64 -15.59
CA SER A 78 18.67 -24.43 -14.25
C SER A 78 18.73 -22.94 -13.90
N MET A 79 19.21 -22.10 -14.82
CA MET A 79 19.24 -20.64 -14.62
C MET A 79 17.85 -20.04 -14.45
N LYS A 80 16.88 -20.44 -15.28
CA LYS A 80 15.47 -20.00 -15.12
C LYS A 80 14.92 -20.35 -13.74
N PHE A 81 15.22 -21.54 -13.24
CA PHE A 81 14.77 -21.97 -11.92
C PHE A 81 15.40 -21.16 -10.79
N GLU A 82 16.72 -20.92 -10.85
CA GLU A 82 17.40 -20.05 -9.88
C GLU A 82 16.80 -18.64 -9.85
N HIS A 83 16.45 -18.09 -11.02
CA HIS A 83 15.74 -16.81 -11.11
C HIS A 83 14.36 -16.87 -10.44
N CYS A 84 13.57 -17.92 -10.68
CA CYS A 84 12.28 -18.10 -10.02
C CYS A 84 12.42 -18.16 -8.49
N GLU A 85 13.40 -18.90 -7.97
CA GLU A 85 13.67 -18.98 -6.53
C GLU A 85 14.13 -17.64 -5.93
N ARG A 86 14.96 -16.89 -6.65
CA ARG A 86 15.35 -15.54 -6.24
C ARG A 86 14.15 -14.60 -6.18
N LEU A 87 13.36 -14.54 -7.24
CA LEU A 87 12.17 -13.67 -7.34
C LEU A 87 11.12 -14.04 -6.29
N LEU A 88 10.93 -15.33 -6.00
CA LEU A 88 10.03 -15.77 -4.93
C LEU A 88 10.50 -15.23 -3.57
N ARG A 89 11.79 -15.36 -3.24
CA ARG A 89 12.34 -14.83 -1.98
C ARG A 89 12.16 -13.32 -1.88
N GLU A 90 12.43 -12.59 -2.96
CA GLU A 90 12.22 -11.15 -3.04
C GLU A 90 10.74 -10.77 -2.84
N GLN A 91 9.81 -11.49 -3.48
CA GLN A 91 8.37 -11.28 -3.29
C GLN A 91 7.92 -11.56 -1.85
N MET A 92 8.46 -12.59 -1.18
CA MET A 92 8.18 -12.85 0.23
C MET A 92 8.67 -11.71 1.13
N VAL A 93 9.82 -11.11 0.83
CA VAL A 93 10.30 -9.91 1.55
C VAL A 93 9.35 -8.74 1.32
N GLN A 94 8.89 -8.52 0.09
CA GLN A 94 7.92 -7.46 -0.23
C GLN A 94 6.57 -7.68 0.47
N GLU A 95 6.05 -8.91 0.51
CA GLU A 95 4.82 -9.27 1.21
C GLU A 95 4.92 -8.90 2.70
N ARG A 96 6.03 -9.27 3.36
CA ARG A 96 6.30 -8.89 4.75
C ARG A 96 6.39 -7.37 4.94
N ALA A 97 7.04 -6.66 4.02
CA ALA A 97 7.13 -5.21 4.06
C ALA A 97 5.73 -4.54 4.02
N VAL A 98 4.85 -5.05 3.16
CA VAL A 98 3.47 -4.58 3.04
C VAL A 98 2.67 -4.88 4.30
N GLU A 99 2.81 -6.07 4.88
CA GLU A 99 2.12 -6.41 6.13
C GLU A 99 2.57 -5.54 7.31
N VAL A 100 3.87 -5.24 7.41
CA VAL A 100 4.39 -4.29 8.42
C VAL A 100 3.83 -2.90 8.18
N ALA A 101 3.77 -2.42 6.93
CA ALA A 101 3.17 -1.14 6.59
C ALA A 101 1.68 -1.08 6.96
N ARG A 102 0.93 -2.17 6.73
CA ARG A 102 -0.48 -2.32 7.12
C ARG A 102 -0.66 -2.26 8.63
N CYS A 103 0.16 -3.00 9.39
CA CYS A 103 0.15 -2.97 10.85
C CYS A 103 0.43 -1.57 11.40
N ASN A 104 1.44 -0.88 10.83
CA ASN A 104 1.76 0.50 11.21
C ASN A 104 0.59 1.44 10.93
N LEU A 105 -0.03 1.32 9.75
CA LEU A 105 -1.21 2.12 9.37
C LEU A 105 -2.36 1.90 10.37
N ASP A 106 -2.68 0.65 10.70
CA ASP A 106 -3.73 0.34 11.69
C ASP A 106 -3.42 0.97 13.05
N GLN A 107 -2.18 0.84 13.53
CA GLN A 107 -1.76 1.44 14.80
C GLN A 107 -1.94 2.96 14.80
N TYR A 108 -1.44 3.66 13.77
CA TYR A 108 -1.61 5.12 13.67
C TYR A 108 -3.08 5.51 13.52
N TYR A 109 -3.85 4.76 12.76
CA TYR A 109 -5.27 5.01 12.57
C TYR A 109 -6.05 4.88 13.89
N ARG A 110 -5.75 3.88 14.74
CA ARG A 110 -6.36 3.77 16.08
C ARG A 110 -6.15 5.03 16.92
N ILE A 111 -4.94 5.60 16.90
CA ILE A 111 -4.62 6.84 17.62
C ILE A 111 -5.44 8.01 17.03
N ILE A 112 -5.46 8.15 15.71
CA ILE A 112 -6.22 9.20 15.01
C ILE A 112 -7.72 9.09 15.31
N ASN A 113 -8.27 7.87 15.28
CA ASN A 113 -9.68 7.62 15.57
C ASN A 113 -10.04 7.92 17.03
N GLN A 114 -9.17 7.58 17.98
CA GLN A 114 -9.34 7.95 19.38
C GLN A 114 -9.34 9.47 19.55
N ASN A 115 -8.36 10.17 18.97
CA ASN A 115 -8.28 11.63 19.01
C ASN A 115 -9.51 12.30 18.41
N TYR A 116 -10.02 11.77 17.29
CA TYR A 116 -11.27 12.23 16.70
C TYR A 116 -12.46 12.05 17.65
N GLY A 117 -12.58 10.87 18.28
CA GLY A 117 -13.64 10.59 19.25
C GLY A 117 -13.62 11.55 20.43
N ASP A 118 -12.44 11.80 21.00
CA ASP A 118 -12.29 12.70 22.15
C ASP A 118 -12.51 14.17 21.78
N PHE A 119 -12.03 14.58 20.60
CA PHE A 119 -12.36 15.89 20.04
C PHE A 119 -13.87 16.06 19.85
N MET A 120 -14.55 15.06 19.29
CA MET A 120 -15.99 15.12 19.03
C MET A 120 -16.81 15.25 20.31
N LYS A 121 -16.43 14.53 21.38
CA LYS A 121 -17.09 14.65 22.69
C LYS A 121 -17.01 16.08 23.22
N ARG A 122 -15.81 16.68 23.20
CA ARG A 122 -15.59 18.07 23.64
C ARG A 122 -16.36 19.05 22.76
N TYR A 123 -16.29 18.87 21.44
CA TYR A 123 -17.03 19.68 20.48
C TYR A 123 -18.54 19.66 20.78
N MET A 124 -19.14 18.48 20.93
CA MET A 124 -20.58 18.36 21.18
C MET A 124 -21.00 19.03 22.48
N GLN A 125 -20.20 18.92 23.55
CA GLN A 125 -20.48 19.59 24.81
C GLN A 125 -20.44 21.11 24.66
N GLN A 126 -19.37 21.64 24.07
CA GLN A 126 -19.20 23.09 23.86
C GLN A 126 -20.25 23.66 22.90
N HIS A 127 -20.56 22.91 21.84
CA HIS A 127 -21.59 23.26 20.87
C HIS A 127 -22.95 23.42 21.55
N ARG A 128 -23.36 22.46 22.38
CA ARG A 128 -24.62 22.55 23.16
C ARG A 128 -24.64 23.78 24.06
N MET A 129 -23.60 23.97 24.88
CA MET A 129 -23.55 25.13 25.78
C MET A 129 -23.62 26.47 25.02
N HIS A 130 -22.92 26.59 23.90
CA HIS A 130 -22.92 27.80 23.10
C HIS A 130 -24.27 28.02 22.39
N SER A 131 -24.85 26.95 21.83
CA SER A 131 -26.17 26.98 21.20
C SER A 131 -27.25 27.38 22.21
N ASP A 132 -27.20 26.83 23.43
CA ASP A 132 -28.14 27.15 24.51
C ASP A 132 -28.01 28.61 24.95
N LEU A 133 -26.77 29.12 25.08
CA LEU A 133 -26.52 30.52 25.43
C LEU A 133 -27.11 31.48 24.38
N LEU A 134 -26.85 31.20 23.10
CA LEU A 134 -27.36 32.03 22.00
C LEU A 134 -28.89 31.97 21.90
N ALA A 135 -29.48 30.79 22.09
CA ALA A 135 -30.92 30.61 22.02
C ALA A 135 -31.67 31.29 23.18
N ASN A 136 -31.05 31.43 24.35
CA ASN A 136 -31.69 32.04 25.52
C ASN A 136 -31.45 33.55 25.67
N PHE A 137 -30.54 34.15 24.88
CA PHE A 137 -30.20 35.57 24.99
C PHE A 137 -31.44 36.50 25.05
N GLY A 138 -32.42 36.31 24.15
CA GLY A 138 -33.62 37.13 24.14
C GLY A 138 -34.44 37.02 25.44
N LYS A 139 -34.55 35.82 26.00
CA LYS A 139 -35.24 35.59 27.28
C LYS A 139 -34.48 36.24 28.44
N ASP A 140 -33.15 36.17 28.42
CA ASP A 140 -32.31 36.77 29.46
C ASP A 140 -32.36 38.30 29.44
N VAL A 141 -32.41 38.91 28.25
CA VAL A 141 -32.62 40.36 28.09
C VAL A 141 -33.97 40.79 28.68
N GLU A 142 -35.05 40.06 28.38
CA GLU A 142 -36.37 40.37 28.92
C GLU A 142 -36.45 40.14 30.43
N LYS A 143 -35.74 39.13 30.96
CA LYS A 143 -35.60 38.92 32.39
C LYS A 143 -34.91 40.11 33.07
N LEU A 144 -33.81 40.61 32.52
CA LEU A 144 -33.13 41.80 33.02
C LEU A 144 -34.02 43.05 32.98
N ARG A 145 -34.85 43.19 31.93
CA ARG A 145 -35.84 44.28 31.81
C ARG A 145 -36.90 44.20 32.91
N SER A 146 -37.34 43.01 33.29
CA SER A 146 -38.38 42.80 34.30
C SER A 146 -37.94 43.11 35.73
N ILE A 147 -36.65 43.01 36.04
CA ILE A 147 -36.13 43.18 37.41
C ILE A 147 -35.88 44.67 37.67
N LYS A 148 -36.74 45.27 38.51
CA LYS A 148 -36.65 46.68 38.91
C LYS A 148 -35.48 46.90 39.88
N LEU A 149 -34.82 48.06 39.76
CA LEU A 149 -33.81 48.48 40.73
C LEU A 149 -34.44 48.86 42.06
N HIS A 150 -33.67 48.76 43.14
CA HIS A 150 -34.09 49.29 44.44
C HIS A 150 -34.41 50.79 44.32
N PRO A 151 -35.47 51.32 44.96
CA PRO A 151 -35.90 52.72 44.78
C PRO A 151 -34.79 53.75 45.00
N ALA A 152 -33.91 53.54 45.98
CA ALA A 152 -32.77 54.43 46.26
C ALA A 152 -31.72 54.50 45.12
N LEU A 153 -31.73 53.53 44.19
CA LEU A 153 -30.81 53.46 43.05
C LEU A 153 -31.46 53.89 41.73
N GLN A 154 -32.78 54.16 41.73
CA GLN A 154 -33.50 54.57 40.53
C GLN A 154 -33.20 56.02 40.18
N THR A 155 -33.00 56.28 38.90
CA THR A 155 -32.87 57.64 38.34
C THR A 155 -33.78 57.77 37.13
N ALA A 156 -33.89 58.97 36.54
CA ALA A 156 -34.67 59.20 35.32
C ALA A 156 -34.30 58.21 34.19
N ASN A 157 -33.02 57.81 34.14
CA ASN A 157 -32.44 56.98 33.08
C ASN A 157 -32.11 55.55 33.53
N ARG A 158 -32.39 55.16 34.79
CA ARG A 158 -32.10 53.81 35.33
C ARG A 158 -33.25 53.32 36.19
N LYS A 159 -33.99 52.32 35.71
CA LYS A 159 -35.20 51.78 36.33
C LYS A 159 -35.12 50.26 36.54
N CYS A 160 -34.42 49.54 35.67
CA CYS A 160 -34.27 48.09 35.73
C CYS A 160 -32.80 47.65 35.59
N LEU A 161 -32.52 46.36 35.81
CA LEU A 161 -31.16 45.83 35.67
C LEU A 161 -30.61 45.97 34.24
N LEU A 162 -31.47 45.91 33.22
CA LEU A 162 -31.05 46.11 31.83
C LEU A 162 -30.45 47.49 31.60
N ASP A 163 -30.91 48.53 32.31
CA ASP A 163 -30.38 49.90 32.17
C ASP A 163 -28.93 50.05 32.71
N LEU A 164 -28.43 49.03 33.41
CA LEU A 164 -27.05 48.97 33.91
C LEU A 164 -26.08 48.33 32.90
N VAL A 165 -26.59 47.75 31.81
CA VAL A 165 -25.79 47.10 30.76
C VAL A 165 -25.99 47.78 29.41
N LYS A 166 -24.95 47.77 28.59
CA LYS A 166 -25.00 48.32 27.22
C LYS A 166 -25.66 47.29 26.30
N GLU A 167 -26.99 47.32 26.19
CA GLU A 167 -27.77 46.35 25.41
C GLU A 167 -27.30 46.25 23.94
N GLU A 168 -26.98 47.37 23.31
CA GLU A 168 -26.48 47.40 21.93
C GLU A 168 -25.16 46.61 21.77
N ASN A 169 -24.25 46.74 22.73
CA ASN A 169 -23.00 45.97 22.74
C ASN A 169 -23.25 44.47 22.95
N LEU A 170 -24.23 44.11 23.79
CA LEU A 170 -24.62 42.72 23.99
C LEU A 170 -25.21 42.13 22.72
N ARG A 171 -26.13 42.84 22.05
CA ARG A 171 -26.73 42.40 20.78
C ARG A 171 -25.66 42.18 19.70
N LYS A 172 -24.75 43.15 19.52
CA LYS A 172 -23.62 43.02 18.60
C LYS A 172 -22.71 41.84 18.95
N SER A 173 -22.47 41.59 20.23
CA SER A 173 -21.67 40.43 20.66
C SER A 173 -22.36 39.12 20.31
N VAL A 174 -23.68 39.02 20.50
CA VAL A 174 -24.47 37.84 20.13
C VAL A 174 -24.46 37.61 18.63
N GLU A 175 -24.66 38.66 17.81
CA GLU A 175 -24.57 38.55 16.34
C GLU A 175 -23.21 38.00 15.88
N ASN A 176 -22.12 38.52 16.46
CA ASN A 176 -20.77 38.03 16.20
C ASN A 176 -20.60 36.56 16.63
N CYS A 177 -21.09 36.21 17.82
CA CYS A 177 -21.05 34.84 18.33
C CYS A 177 -21.87 33.88 17.46
N THR A 178 -23.06 34.27 17.01
CA THR A 178 -23.90 33.48 16.10
C THR A 178 -23.20 33.26 14.75
N SER A 179 -22.61 34.31 14.18
CA SER A 179 -21.84 34.20 12.94
C SER A 179 -20.65 33.25 13.10
N SER A 180 -19.86 33.42 14.16
CA SER A 180 -18.72 32.56 14.49
C SER A 180 -19.15 31.10 14.73
N HIS A 181 -20.25 30.87 15.46
CA HIS A 181 -20.81 29.54 15.71
C HIS A 181 -21.13 28.82 14.40
N LYS A 182 -21.87 29.48 13.50
CA LYS A 182 -22.26 28.93 12.21
C LYS A 182 -21.05 28.65 11.31
N GLN A 183 -20.06 29.55 11.30
CA GLN A 183 -18.81 29.33 10.56
C GLN A 183 -18.06 28.10 11.08
N PHE A 184 -18.00 27.93 12.40
CA PHE A 184 -17.37 26.78 13.03
C PHE A 184 -18.14 25.48 12.77
N GLU A 185 -19.48 25.50 12.79
CA GLU A 185 -20.30 24.36 12.37
C GLU A 185 -20.02 23.92 10.93
N ASN A 186 -19.90 24.87 10.00
CA ASN A 186 -19.55 24.56 8.60
C ASN A 186 -18.18 23.89 8.49
N LYS A 187 -17.16 24.43 9.19
CA LYS A 187 -15.83 23.81 9.29
C LYS A 187 -15.90 22.41 9.89
N MET A 188 -16.74 22.24 10.91
CA MET A 188 -16.92 20.95 11.56
C MET A 188 -17.58 19.91 10.65
N SER A 189 -18.55 20.33 9.83
CA SER A 189 -19.16 19.48 8.81
C SER A 189 -18.12 19.00 7.78
N GLN A 190 -17.28 19.91 7.29
CA GLN A 190 -16.18 19.56 6.38
C GLN A 190 -15.20 18.59 7.04
N PHE A 191 -14.82 18.84 8.29
CA PHE A 191 -13.95 17.96 9.05
C PHE A 191 -14.52 16.55 9.22
N LYS A 192 -15.80 16.43 9.56
CA LYS A 192 -16.51 15.13 9.67
C LYS A 192 -16.50 14.37 8.34
N GLN A 193 -16.73 15.07 7.23
CA GLN A 193 -16.69 14.46 5.89
C GLN A 193 -15.28 13.93 5.58
N THR A 194 -14.24 14.77 5.72
CA THR A 194 -12.85 14.37 5.48
C THR A 194 -12.44 13.19 6.35
N PHE A 195 -12.81 13.20 7.64
CA PHE A 195 -12.53 12.08 8.53
C PHE A 195 -13.27 10.80 8.11
N GLY A 196 -14.54 10.92 7.71
CA GLY A 196 -15.32 9.80 7.18
C GLY A 196 -14.69 9.19 5.91
N ASP A 197 -14.11 10.01 5.04
CA ASP A 197 -13.39 9.55 3.85
C ASP A 197 -12.11 8.81 4.21
N VAL A 198 -11.33 9.33 5.17
CA VAL A 198 -10.13 8.65 5.68
C VAL A 198 -10.50 7.31 6.30
N LYS A 199 -11.53 7.29 7.17
CA LYS A 199 -12.02 6.06 7.81
C LYS A 199 -12.36 4.98 6.80
N ARG A 200 -13.19 5.30 5.80
CA ARG A 200 -13.58 4.34 4.75
C ARG A 200 -12.36 3.79 4.00
N ARG A 201 -11.45 4.67 3.56
CA ARG A 201 -10.24 4.25 2.82
C ARG A 201 -9.34 3.34 3.64
N VAL A 202 -9.20 3.60 4.94
CA VAL A 202 -8.42 2.73 5.84
C VAL A 202 -9.12 1.38 6.01
N GLU A 203 -10.43 1.37 6.25
CA GLU A 203 -11.22 0.13 6.37
C GLU A 203 -11.15 -0.72 5.09
N ASP A 204 -11.25 -0.09 3.91
CA ASP A 204 -11.13 -0.77 2.62
C ASP A 204 -9.75 -1.42 2.45
N LEU A 205 -8.68 -0.69 2.78
CA LEU A 205 -7.30 -1.20 2.70
C LEU A 205 -7.06 -2.32 3.72
N LEU A 206 -7.58 -2.19 4.93
CA LEU A 206 -7.47 -3.20 5.98
C LEU A 206 -8.39 -4.40 5.76
N THR A 207 -9.35 -4.34 4.83
CA THR A 207 -10.19 -5.49 4.46
C THR A 207 -9.69 -6.16 3.17
N ALA A 208 -8.85 -5.47 2.39
CA ALA A 208 -8.22 -6.05 1.22
C ALA A 208 -7.46 -7.33 1.59
N GLY A 209 -7.64 -8.36 0.75
CA GLY A 209 -6.97 -9.64 0.88
C GLY A 209 -5.45 -9.52 0.70
N PRO A 210 -4.71 -10.64 0.85
CA PRO A 210 -3.27 -10.66 0.65
C PRO A 210 -2.90 -10.14 -0.75
N PHE A 211 -1.89 -9.28 -0.81
CA PHE A 211 -1.49 -8.59 -2.04
C PHE A 211 -0.82 -9.52 -3.07
N LEU A 212 -0.21 -10.63 -2.62
CA LEU A 212 0.56 -11.53 -3.46
C LEU A 212 0.18 -12.99 -3.20
N ALA A 213 0.02 -13.78 -4.26
CA ALA A 213 -0.25 -15.22 -4.18
C ALA A 213 1.05 -16.03 -4.06
N THR A 214 1.96 -15.65 -3.16
CA THR A 214 3.30 -16.23 -3.00
C THR A 214 3.27 -17.73 -2.75
N LYS A 215 2.27 -18.22 -1.99
CA LYS A 215 2.09 -19.66 -1.71
C LYS A 215 1.85 -20.50 -2.97
N ASN A 216 1.08 -19.99 -3.93
CA ASN A 216 0.81 -20.71 -5.18
C ASN A 216 2.08 -20.77 -6.05
N LEU A 217 2.86 -19.69 -6.06
CA LEU A 217 4.13 -19.64 -6.78
C LEU A 217 5.17 -20.57 -6.15
N GLU A 218 5.27 -20.59 -4.82
CA GLU A 218 6.14 -21.51 -4.09
C GLU A 218 5.82 -22.97 -4.43
N GLN A 219 4.54 -23.34 -4.43
CA GLN A 219 4.09 -24.68 -4.80
C GLN A 219 4.45 -25.01 -6.25
N ALA A 220 4.20 -24.10 -7.19
CA ALA A 220 4.53 -24.30 -8.60
C ALA A 220 6.04 -24.50 -8.81
N ILE A 221 6.89 -23.70 -8.15
CA ILE A 221 8.35 -23.85 -8.24
C ILE A 221 8.78 -25.22 -7.69
N LYS A 222 8.25 -25.65 -6.54
CA LYS A 222 8.55 -26.99 -5.97
C LYS A 222 8.17 -28.13 -6.91
N GLU A 223 7.01 -28.04 -7.57
CA GLU A 223 6.56 -29.05 -8.53
C GLU A 223 7.49 -29.14 -9.75
N HIS A 224 8.00 -28.00 -10.24
CA HIS A 224 8.88 -27.97 -11.41
C HIS A 224 10.31 -28.44 -11.12
N HIS A 225 10.71 -28.50 -9.85
CA HIS A 225 12.02 -29.03 -9.44
C HIS A 225 12.25 -30.48 -9.92
N ARG A 226 11.19 -31.28 -10.08
CA ARG A 226 11.29 -32.66 -10.61
C ARG A 226 11.89 -32.71 -12.01
N TYR A 227 11.57 -31.75 -12.87
CA TYR A 227 12.05 -31.73 -14.26
C TYR A 227 13.54 -31.44 -14.32
N ILE A 228 14.07 -30.65 -13.38
CA ILE A 228 15.51 -30.40 -13.28
C ILE A 228 16.24 -31.67 -12.88
N ASN A 229 15.68 -32.44 -11.95
CA ASN A 229 16.25 -33.73 -11.55
C ASN A 229 16.23 -34.74 -12.70
N GLU A 230 15.15 -34.80 -13.48
CA GLU A 230 15.07 -35.62 -14.69
C GLU A 230 16.13 -35.20 -15.73
N GLN A 231 16.22 -33.91 -16.06
CA GLN A 231 17.23 -33.40 -17.00
C GLN A 231 18.66 -33.67 -16.50
N LYS A 232 18.92 -33.51 -15.20
CA LYS A 232 20.21 -33.85 -14.59
C LYS A 232 20.54 -35.34 -14.76
N SER A 233 19.56 -36.23 -14.55
CA SER A 233 19.74 -37.67 -14.76
C SER A 233 20.03 -38.00 -16.24
N ILE A 234 19.35 -37.34 -17.18
CA ILE A 234 19.61 -37.50 -18.62
C ILE A 234 21.04 -37.06 -18.94
N MET A 235 21.47 -35.89 -18.44
CA MET A 235 22.82 -35.37 -18.66
C MET A 235 23.92 -36.23 -18.05
N GLN A 236 23.64 -36.98 -16.98
CA GLN A 236 24.58 -37.93 -16.39
C GLN A 236 24.68 -39.25 -17.16
N SER A 237 23.66 -39.56 -17.97
CA SER A 237 23.58 -40.79 -18.76
C SER A 237 24.11 -40.63 -20.19
N LEU A 238 24.25 -39.38 -20.65
CA LEU A 238 24.92 -38.99 -21.89
C LEU A 238 26.42 -38.88 -21.61
#